data_AF-A0A931J2Y8-F1
#
_entry.id   AF-A0A931J2Y8-F1
#
_cell.length_a   1.000
_cell.length_b   1.000
_cell.length_c   1.000
_cell.angle_alpha   90.00
_cell.angle_beta   90.00
_cell.angle_gamma   90.00
#
_symmetry.space_group_name_H-M   'P 1'
#
loop_
_entity.id
_entity.type
_entity.pdbx_description
1 polymer ?
#
loop_
_entity_poly.entity_id
_entity_poly.type
_entity_poly.pdbx_seq_one_letter_code
_entity_poly.pdbx_strand_id
1 'polypeptide(L)' 'MAPASLSQARMQPGFELRFQSLFNAGRGLAFPCDAEGHVDLDGLSDSARENYLFARAVVGRDYATPQVCRR' A
#
# COMPACT_ATOMS: atom_id res chain seq x y z
N MET A 1 -27.97 0.33 -2.75
CA MET A 1 -26.65 -0.29 -2.53
C MET A 1 -25.66 0.46 -3.43
N ALA A 2 -25.02 1.50 -2.91
CA ALA A 2 -24.10 2.36 -3.67
C ALA A 2 -22.68 1.80 -3.53
N PRO A 3 -21.87 1.68 -4.60
CA PRO A 3 -20.45 1.43 -4.44
C PRO A 3 -19.81 2.73 -3.92
N ALA A 4 -19.14 2.65 -2.77
CA ALA A 4 -18.28 3.71 -2.28
C ALA A 4 -17.23 3.99 -3.38
N SER A 5 -17.37 5.13 -4.06
CA SER A 5 -16.34 5.62 -4.98
C SER A 5 -15.12 5.95 -4.15
N LEU A 6 -14.12 5.08 -4.25
CA LEU A 6 -12.80 5.29 -3.65
C LEU A 6 -12.18 6.51 -4.31
N SER A 7 -11.98 7.54 -3.49
CA SER A 7 -11.41 8.83 -3.83
C SER A 7 -10.14 8.64 -4.66
N GLN A 8 -10.20 9.15 -5.88
CA GLN A 8 -9.14 9.11 -6.88
C GLN A 8 -8.10 10.17 -6.49
N ALA A 9 -7.38 9.92 -5.39
CA ALA A 9 -6.20 10.69 -5.03
C ALA A 9 -5.21 10.59 -6.20
N ARG A 10 -4.63 11.73 -6.58
CA ARG A 10 -3.76 11.92 -7.75
C ARG A 10 -2.42 11.19 -7.55
N MET A 11 -2.48 9.86 -7.52
CA MET A 11 -1.34 8.97 -7.41
C MET A 11 -0.73 8.86 -8.80
N GLN A 12 0.57 9.09 -8.90
CA GLN A 12 1.28 9.04 -10.17
C GLN A 12 1.09 7.67 -10.82
N PRO A 13 0.71 7.62 -12.11
CA PRO A 13 0.34 6.37 -12.76
C PRO A 13 1.61 5.56 -13.07
N GLY A 14 2.03 4.69 -12.16
CA GLY A 14 3.01 3.68 -12.53
C GLY A 14 3.71 2.90 -11.44
N PHE A 15 3.63 3.27 -10.17
CA PHE A 15 4.35 2.58 -9.10
C PHE A 15 3.47 2.32 -7.87
N GLU A 16 3.68 1.14 -7.28
CA GLU A 16 2.95 0.65 -6.11
C GLU A 16 3.95 -0.01 -5.15
N LEU A 17 3.88 0.38 -3.88
CA LEU A 17 4.63 -0.23 -2.80
C LEU A 17 3.85 -1.43 -2.29
N ARG A 18 4.38 -2.63 -2.57
CA ARG A 18 3.72 -3.90 -2.25
C ARG A 18 4.36 -4.55 -1.03
N PHE A 19 3.53 -4.76 -0.01
CA PHE A 19 3.84 -5.55 1.17
C PHE A 19 3.34 -6.98 0.93
N GLN A 20 4.25 -7.89 0.59
CA GLN A 20 3.93 -9.30 0.43
C GLN A 20 3.87 -9.97 1.81
N SER A 21 2.77 -10.65 2.14
CA SER A 21 2.69 -11.41 3.39
C SER A 21 3.57 -12.66 3.30
N LEU A 22 4.37 -12.92 4.32
CA LEU A 22 5.33 -14.03 4.38
C LEU A 22 4.63 -15.37 4.63
N PHE A 23 3.50 -15.35 5.32
CA PHE A 23 2.75 -16.55 5.70
C PHE A 23 1.59 -16.86 4.75
N ASN A 24 0.99 -15.83 4.13
CA ASN A 24 -0.17 -15.99 3.26
C ASN A 24 -0.03 -15.14 1.99
N ALA A 25 0.51 -15.72 0.92
CA ALA A 25 0.77 -15.04 -0.35
C ALA A 25 -0.45 -14.32 -0.98
N GLY A 26 -1.68 -14.66 -0.56
CA GLY A 26 -2.93 -14.01 -0.98
C GLY A 26 -3.35 -12.75 -0.21
N ARG A 27 -2.65 -12.36 0.87
CA ARG A 27 -2.98 -11.16 1.69
C ARG A 27 -1.87 -10.11 1.64
N GLY A 28 -1.41 -9.78 0.43
CA GLY A 28 -0.52 -8.65 0.24
C GLY A 28 -1.28 -7.32 0.28
N LEU A 29 -0.68 -6.28 0.87
CA LEU A 29 -1.18 -4.91 0.80
C LEU A 29 -0.39 -4.15 -0.25
N ALA A 30 -1.06 -3.41 -1.13
CA ALA A 30 -0.41 -2.56 -2.12
C ALA A 30 -0.87 -1.13 -1.92
N PHE A 31 0.10 -0.21 -1.84
CA PHE A 31 -0.16 1.21 -1.70
C PHE A 31 0.46 1.94 -2.89
N PRO A 32 -0.23 2.90 -3.48
CA PRO A 32 0.37 3.73 -4.52
C PRO A 32 1.59 4.49 -3.97
N CYS A 33 2.67 4.54 -4.75
CA CYS A 33 3.91 5.22 -4.38
C CYS A 33 4.59 5.86 -5.58
N ASP A 34 5.65 6.61 -5.32
CA ASP A 34 6.56 7.13 -6.34
C ASP A 34 7.61 6.07 -6.76
N ALA A 35 8.38 6.35 -7.82
CA ALA A 35 9.51 5.52 -8.27
C ALA A 35 10.58 5.31 -7.18
N GLU A 36 10.69 6.25 -6.24
CA GLU A 36 11.57 6.15 -5.07
C GLU A 36 10.98 5.28 -3.93
N GLY A 37 9.71 4.85 -4.04
CA GLY A 37 9.02 4.09 -3.01
C GLY A 37 8.38 4.93 -1.91
N HIS A 38 8.32 6.26 -2.09
CA HIS A 38 7.60 7.15 -1.20
C HIS A 38 6.09 7.00 -1.38
N VAL A 39 5.41 6.57 -0.33
CA VAL A 39 3.95 6.51 -0.27
C VAL A 39 3.44 7.86 0.23
N ASP A 40 2.56 8.48 -0.56
CA ASP A 40 1.92 9.73 -0.17
C ASP A 40 0.82 9.45 0.86
N LEU A 41 1.14 9.60 2.14
CA LEU A 41 0.20 9.37 3.24
C LEU A 41 -0.92 10.40 3.27
N ASP A 42 -0.72 11.59 2.71
CA ASP A 42 -1.70 12.68 2.68
C ASP A 42 -2.85 12.37 1.71
N GLY A 43 -2.53 11.80 0.55
CA GLY A 43 -3.50 11.30 -0.42
C GLY A 43 -4.16 9.96 -0.07
N LEU A 44 -3.72 9.28 0.99
CA LEU A 44 -4.37 8.07 1.49
C LEU A 44 -5.56 8.40 2.40
N SER A 45 -6.64 7.64 2.27
CA SER A 45 -7.73 7.63 3.27
C SER A 45 -7.23 7.11 4.62
N ASP A 46 -7.90 7.49 5.70
CA ASP A 46 -7.52 7.13 7.08
C ASP A 46 -7.28 5.62 7.25
N SER A 47 -8.20 4.78 6.76
CA SER A 47 -8.05 3.32 6.83
C SER A 47 -6.86 2.79 6.03
N ALA A 48 -6.51 3.42 4.91
CA ALA A 48 -5.34 3.02 4.13
C ALA A 48 -4.04 3.44 4.82
N ARG A 49 -4.03 4.62 5.46
CA ARG A 49 -2.91 5.09 6.29
C ARG A 49 -2.69 4.17 7.50
N GLU A 50 -3.75 3.77 8.20
CA GLU A 50 -3.68 2.80 9.30
C GLU A 50 -3.12 1.45 8.82
N ASN A 51 -3.63 0.92 7.71
CA ASN A 51 -3.12 -0.32 7.13
C ASN A 51 -1.64 -0.22 6.72
N TYR A 52 -1.21 0.92 6.17
CA TYR A 52 0.19 1.16 5.81
C TYR A 52 1.10 1.18 7.05
N LEU A 53 0.70 1.91 8.10
CA LEU A 53 1.45 1.98 9.35
C LEU A 53 1.53 0.61 10.03
N PHE A 54 0.43 -0.14 10.04
CA PHE A 54 0.39 -1.51 10.52
C PHE A 54 1.35 -2.40 9.74
N ALA A 55 1.20 -2.45 8.41
CA ALA A 55 2.04 -3.27 7.54
C ALA A 55 3.52 -2.96 7.73
N ARG A 56 3.88 -1.67 7.80
CA ARG A 56 5.25 -1.21 8.04
C ARG A 56 5.79 -1.63 9.41
N ALA A 57 4.96 -1.62 10.45
CA ALA A 57 5.35 -2.05 11.80
C ALA A 57 5.62 -3.56 11.89
N VAL A 58 4.96 -4.37 11.06
CA VAL A 58 5.14 -5.83 11.02
C VAL A 58 6.00 -6.32 9.84
N VAL A 59 6.72 -5.42 9.15
CA VAL A 59 7.75 -5.80 8.17
C VAL A 59 8.85 -6.62 8.84
N GLY A 60 9.28 -7.69 8.17
CA GLY A 60 10.25 -8.65 8.68
C GLY A 60 9.68 -9.66 9.68
N ARG A 61 8.40 -9.49 10.08
CA ARG A 61 7.70 -10.42 10.97
C ARG A 61 6.55 -11.11 10.28
N ASP A 62 5.57 -10.36 9.76
CA ASP A 62 4.39 -10.88 9.07
C ASP A 62 4.40 -10.54 7.56
N TYR A 63 4.96 -9.37 7.23
CA TYR A 63 5.14 -8.92 5.86
C TYR A 63 6.62 -8.88 5.48
N ALA A 64 6.92 -9.17 4.21
CA ALA A 64 8.25 -8.99 3.64
C ALA A 64 8.61 -7.50 3.57
N THR A 65 9.88 -7.21 3.34
CA THR A 65 10.33 -5.87 2.99
C THR A 65 9.52 -5.34 1.81
N PRO A 66 8.90 -4.15 1.92
CA PRO A 66 8.05 -3.63 0.87
C PRO A 66 8.86 -3.42 -0.41
N GLN A 67 8.28 -3.82 -1.54
CA GLN A 67 8.94 -3.67 -2.85
C GLN A 67 8.16 -2.69 -3.71
N VAL A 68 8.91 -1.79 -4.36
CA VAL A 68 8.36 -0.88 -5.36
C VAL A 68 8.18 -1.67 -6.64
N CYS A 69 6.92 -1.86 -7.04
CA CYS A 69 6.55 -2.55 -8.25
C CYS A 69 5.93 -1.56 -9.22
N ARG A 70 6.15 -1.76 -10.52
CA ARG A 70 5.40 -1.02 -11.53
C ARG A 70 4.01 -1.63 -11.65
N ARG A 71 2.98 -0.78 -11.69
CA ARG A 71 1.59 -1.19 -11.87
C ARG A 71 1.33 -1.66 -13.30
#